data_AF-X6IGT2-F1
#
_entry.id   AF-X6IGT2-F1
#
_cell.length_a   1.000
_cell.length_b   1.000
_cell.length_c   1.000
_cell.angle_alpha   90.00
_cell.angle_beta   90.00
_cell.angle_gamma   90.00
#
_symmetry.space_group_name_H-M   'P 1'
#
loop_
_entity.id
_entity.type
_entity.pdbx_description
1 polymer ?
#
loop_
_entity_poly.entity_id
_entity_poly.type
_entity_poly.pdbx_seq_one_letter_code
_entity_poly.pdbx_strand_id
1 'polypeptide(L)'
;MIEEPYSDEPIFVERRGADAGLNPMFGEWQKTFNFAPVPYGDGGARLRAFHEAIATELTNKWIYSHEVQLDITLNLDVQTVLETSDTADLDNYAKAILDGLKGPRGIMFDDTQVQALAISWLDGYGDPSFKVSARSSPDDFVLKPAEFYEMPDGLWYPHGRIVWSNGGEEPLPDKSHFIGLSIIELMSSVKTRARAEMRNAGADRLRAYQRGKYLSSMARGYPRGRIADSGFTLQPRREWQEARRIWREANPGEIDDIEHALSELRKSYDTMIEVLAGRLPADDRGR
;
A
#
# COMPACT_ATOMS: atom_id res chain seq x y z
N MET A 1 33.23 -11.08 30.56
CA MET A 1 32.51 -10.49 29.42
C MET A 1 31.89 -11.65 28.67
N ILE A 2 30.59 -11.84 28.82
CA ILE A 2 29.83 -12.73 27.95
C ILE A 2 29.55 -11.85 26.74
N GLU A 3 30.13 -12.18 25.59
CA GLU A 3 29.73 -11.58 24.32
C GLU A 3 28.22 -11.79 24.18
N GLU A 4 27.45 -10.70 24.10
CA GLU A 4 26.05 -10.80 23.70
C GLU A 4 26.03 -11.56 22.37
N PRO A 5 25.32 -12.70 22.29
CA PRO A 5 25.27 -13.45 21.04
C PRO A 5 24.66 -12.52 20.00
N TYR A 6 25.40 -12.36 18.90
CA TYR A 6 25.00 -11.69 17.67
C TYR A 6 23.48 -11.65 17.52
N SER A 7 22.95 -10.43 17.39
CA SER A 7 21.57 -10.14 16.97
C SER A 7 21.05 -11.24 16.06
N ASP A 8 19.92 -11.84 16.40
CA ASP A 8 19.26 -12.91 15.62
C ASP A 8 19.47 -12.68 14.11
N GLU A 9 20.01 -13.68 13.39
CA GLU A 9 20.25 -13.50 11.95
C GLU A 9 18.97 -12.99 11.28
N PRO A 10 19.06 -12.03 10.34
CA PRO A 10 17.88 -11.37 9.77
C PRO A 10 16.78 -12.33 9.28
N ILE A 11 17.18 -13.53 8.82
CA ILE A 11 16.26 -14.59 8.41
C ILE A 11 15.38 -15.12 9.56
N PHE A 12 15.90 -15.22 10.78
CA PHE A 12 15.13 -15.68 11.95
C PHE A 12 14.18 -14.61 12.46
N VAL A 13 14.60 -13.34 12.38
CA VAL A 13 13.74 -12.20 12.66
C VAL A 13 12.57 -12.19 11.70
N GLU A 14 12.84 -12.34 10.41
CA GLU A 14 11.79 -12.37 9.40
C GLU A 14 10.87 -13.58 9.51
N ARG A 15 11.45 -14.76 9.74
CA ARG A 15 10.66 -15.98 9.91
C ARG A 15 9.70 -15.88 11.08
N ARG A 16 10.15 -15.32 12.21
CA ARG A 16 9.33 -15.12 13.41
C ARG A 16 8.15 -14.20 13.13
N GLY A 17 8.39 -13.09 12.44
CA GLY A 17 7.31 -12.18 12.03
C GLY A 17 6.32 -12.88 11.10
N ALA A 18 6.81 -13.63 10.11
CA ALA A 18 5.96 -14.32 9.14
C ALA A 18 5.11 -15.41 9.78
N ASP A 19 5.69 -16.22 10.67
CA ASP A 19 4.97 -17.25 11.44
C ASP A 19 3.92 -16.62 12.37
N ALA A 20 4.16 -15.40 12.86
CA ALA A 20 3.19 -14.61 13.64
C ALA A 20 2.17 -13.84 12.75
N GLY A 21 2.29 -13.92 11.43
CA GLY A 21 1.45 -13.21 10.48
C GLY A 21 1.67 -11.69 10.46
N LEU A 22 2.84 -11.21 10.90
CA LEU A 22 3.20 -9.78 11.00
C LEU A 22 3.86 -9.23 9.73
N ASN A 23 4.45 -10.07 8.90
CA ASN A 23 5.00 -9.64 7.61
C ASN A 23 4.82 -10.73 6.54
N PRO A 24 4.89 -10.34 5.25
CA PRO A 24 5.14 -11.28 4.17
C PRO A 24 6.62 -11.68 4.23
N MET A 25 6.91 -12.97 4.36
CA MET A 25 8.29 -13.48 4.47
C MET A 25 9.09 -13.05 3.24
N PHE A 26 10.02 -12.10 3.40
CA PHE A 26 10.75 -11.48 2.30
C PHE A 26 9.85 -10.98 1.14
N GLY A 27 8.70 -10.42 1.48
CA GLY A 27 7.75 -9.89 0.49
C GLY A 27 6.93 -10.97 -0.22
N GLU A 28 7.00 -12.23 0.24
CA GLU A 28 6.24 -13.35 -0.32
C GLU A 28 5.14 -13.84 0.63
N TRP A 29 4.01 -14.20 0.05
CA TRP A 29 2.89 -14.82 0.74
C TRP A 29 2.21 -15.85 -0.15
N GLN A 30 1.75 -16.95 0.44
CA GLN A 30 0.94 -17.93 -0.29
C GLN A 30 -0.13 -18.53 0.60
N LYS A 31 -1.26 -18.88 -0.01
CA LYS A 31 -2.35 -19.56 0.68
C LYS A 31 -3.16 -20.42 -0.28
N THR A 32 -3.51 -21.61 0.20
CA THR A 32 -4.55 -22.46 -0.40
C THR A 32 -5.86 -22.25 0.34
N PHE A 33 -6.93 -22.08 -0.42
CA PHE A 33 -8.31 -21.98 0.06
C PHE A 33 -9.04 -23.27 -0.32
N ASN A 34 -9.50 -24.01 0.68
CA ASN A 34 -10.09 -25.35 0.49
C ASN A 34 -11.61 -25.28 0.28
N PHE A 35 -12.03 -24.38 -0.60
CA PHE A 35 -13.42 -24.23 -1.03
C PHE A 35 -13.45 -23.78 -2.49
N ALA A 36 -14.58 -24.06 -3.16
CA ALA A 36 -14.73 -23.82 -4.59
C ALA A 36 -14.56 -22.33 -4.93
N PRO A 37 -13.76 -21.98 -5.95
CA PRO A 37 -13.71 -20.61 -6.45
C PRO A 37 -15.06 -20.24 -7.06
N VAL A 38 -15.50 -19.00 -6.84
CA VAL A 38 -16.76 -18.48 -7.39
C VAL A 38 -16.43 -17.49 -8.49
N PRO A 39 -16.96 -17.65 -9.72
CA PRO A 39 -16.71 -16.71 -10.79
C PRO A 39 -17.53 -15.43 -10.58
N TYR A 40 -17.00 -14.33 -11.11
CA TYR A 40 -17.74 -13.07 -11.17
C TYR A 40 -18.98 -13.24 -12.06
N GLY A 41 -20.17 -12.87 -11.55
CA GLY A 41 -21.44 -13.01 -12.27
C GLY A 41 -22.43 -13.99 -11.64
N ASP A 42 -21.99 -14.88 -10.74
CA ASP A 42 -22.80 -15.91 -10.07
C ASP A 42 -23.80 -15.39 -9.00
N GLY A 43 -24.15 -14.11 -9.07
CA GLY A 43 -25.08 -13.44 -8.17
C GLY A 43 -24.43 -12.84 -6.92
N GLY A 44 -24.89 -11.65 -6.53
CA GLY A 44 -24.25 -10.86 -5.47
C GLY A 44 -24.23 -11.52 -4.09
N ALA A 45 -25.19 -12.40 -3.77
CA ALA A 45 -25.19 -13.11 -2.48
C ALA A 45 -24.08 -14.15 -2.38
N ARG A 46 -23.87 -14.95 -3.45
CA ARG A 46 -22.84 -15.98 -3.51
C ARG A 46 -21.45 -15.35 -3.52
N LEU A 47 -21.26 -14.26 -4.29
CA LEU A 47 -20.01 -13.52 -4.32
C LEU A 47 -19.65 -12.92 -2.95
N ARG A 48 -20.62 -12.35 -2.22
CA ARG A 48 -20.40 -11.87 -0.85
C ARG A 48 -20.00 -13.00 0.11
N ALA A 49 -20.68 -14.15 0.03
CA ALA A 49 -20.33 -15.31 0.84
C ALA A 49 -18.91 -15.82 0.53
N PHE A 50 -18.52 -15.82 -0.75
CA PHE A 50 -17.17 -16.17 -1.19
C PHE A 50 -16.10 -15.21 -0.66
N HIS A 51 -16.33 -13.89 -0.76
CA HIS A 51 -15.40 -12.89 -0.19
C HIS A 51 -15.29 -13.02 1.33
N GLU A 52 -16.40 -13.30 2.02
CA GLU A 52 -16.40 -13.53 3.46
C GLU A 52 -15.62 -14.79 3.85
N ALA A 53 -15.73 -15.86 3.05
CA ALA A 53 -14.96 -17.08 3.24
C ALA A 53 -13.45 -16.82 3.06
N ILE A 54 -13.04 -16.13 1.99
CA ILE A 54 -11.65 -15.71 1.79
C ILE A 54 -11.15 -14.94 3.01
N ALA A 55 -11.87 -13.89 3.38
CA ALA A 55 -11.40 -12.97 4.40
C ALA A 55 -11.48 -13.55 5.82
N THR A 56 -12.23 -14.64 6.05
CA THR A 56 -12.19 -15.44 7.29
C THR A 56 -10.91 -16.27 7.39
N GLU A 57 -10.41 -16.79 6.27
CA GLU A 57 -9.17 -17.58 6.28
C GLU A 57 -7.90 -16.72 6.22
N LEU A 58 -8.00 -15.41 5.97
CA LEU A 58 -6.87 -14.48 5.99
C LEU A 58 -6.56 -14.05 7.43
N THR A 59 -5.48 -14.60 7.99
CA THR A 59 -5.01 -14.29 9.35
C THR A 59 -3.90 -13.24 9.40
N ASN A 60 -3.47 -12.74 8.24
CA ASN A 60 -2.36 -11.77 8.13
C ASN A 60 -2.72 -10.47 8.86
N LYS A 61 -1.79 -9.99 9.69
CA LYS A 61 -1.85 -8.69 10.37
C LYS A 61 -1.20 -7.56 9.56
N TRP A 62 -0.93 -7.79 8.28
CA TRP A 62 -0.32 -6.82 7.37
C TRP A 62 -1.11 -6.70 6.07
N ILE A 63 -0.86 -5.62 5.33
CA ILE A 63 -1.38 -5.34 3.99
C ILE A 63 -0.21 -4.85 3.13
N TYR A 64 -0.07 -5.34 1.90
CA TYR A 64 0.89 -4.81 0.94
C TYR A 64 0.59 -3.33 0.64
N SER A 65 1.61 -2.47 0.69
CA SER A 65 1.45 -1.02 0.53
C SER A 65 1.74 -0.52 -0.89
N HIS A 66 2.47 -1.30 -1.69
CA HIS A 66 2.87 -0.95 -3.06
C HIS A 66 2.41 -2.01 -4.09
N GLU A 67 3.21 -2.20 -5.13
CA GLU A 67 2.92 -3.06 -6.27
C GLU A 67 3.01 -4.53 -5.88
N VAL A 68 2.09 -5.33 -6.39
CA VAL A 68 1.97 -6.75 -6.08
C VAL A 68 1.95 -7.54 -7.38
N GLN A 69 2.65 -8.67 -7.40
CA GLN A 69 2.51 -9.71 -8.41
C GLN A 69 1.68 -10.84 -7.83
N LEU A 70 0.69 -11.34 -8.58
CA LEU A 70 -0.19 -12.41 -8.14
C LEU A 70 -0.17 -13.59 -9.10
N ASP A 71 -0.07 -14.78 -8.53
CA ASP A 71 -0.28 -16.06 -9.21
C ASP A 71 -1.49 -16.75 -8.59
N ILE A 72 -2.48 -17.05 -9.42
CA ILE A 72 -3.69 -17.78 -9.04
C ILE A 72 -3.70 -19.13 -9.75
N THR A 73 -3.85 -20.21 -8.98
CA THR A 73 -4.02 -21.56 -9.51
C THR A 73 -5.36 -22.08 -9.06
N LEU A 74 -6.27 -22.36 -10.01
CA LEU A 74 -7.54 -23.02 -9.71
C LEU A 74 -7.35 -24.53 -9.87
N ASN A 75 -7.82 -25.29 -8.88
CA ASN A 75 -7.92 -26.74 -8.98
C ASN A 75 -9.38 -27.08 -9.26
N LEU A 76 -9.67 -27.35 -10.53
CA LEU A 76 -11.00 -27.66 -11.04
C LEU A 76 -10.92 -28.99 -11.83
N ASP A 77 -12.03 -29.70 -11.90
CA ASP A 77 -12.14 -30.91 -12.73
C ASP A 77 -12.07 -30.54 -14.21
N VAL A 78 -11.03 -30.99 -14.92
CA VAL A 78 -10.80 -30.62 -16.33
C VAL A 78 -11.90 -31.12 -17.24
N GLN A 79 -12.50 -32.28 -16.92
CA GLN A 79 -13.61 -32.79 -17.73
C GLN A 79 -14.80 -31.81 -17.69
N THR A 80 -15.22 -31.39 -16.50
CA THR A 80 -16.30 -30.41 -16.34
C THR A 80 -15.97 -29.11 -17.09
N VAL A 81 -14.74 -28.62 -16.94
CA VAL A 81 -14.29 -27.38 -17.61
C VAL A 81 -14.36 -27.47 -19.14
N LEU A 82 -13.98 -28.60 -19.73
CA LEU A 82 -13.89 -28.76 -21.18
C LEU A 82 -15.22 -29.18 -21.82
N GLU A 83 -16.06 -29.90 -21.07
CA GLU A 83 -17.24 -30.55 -21.61
C GLU A 83 -18.55 -29.85 -21.24
N THR A 84 -18.54 -28.91 -20.27
CA THR A 84 -19.74 -28.18 -19.86
C THR A 84 -19.57 -26.67 -19.97
N SER A 85 -20.71 -25.97 -20.05
CA SER A 85 -20.77 -24.50 -19.97
C SER A 85 -20.83 -24.00 -18.52
N ASP A 86 -20.66 -24.88 -17.53
CA ASP A 86 -20.88 -24.55 -16.12
C ASP A 86 -19.70 -23.81 -15.50
N THR A 87 -18.54 -23.84 -16.16
CA THR A 87 -17.33 -23.13 -15.72
C THR A 87 -17.18 -21.81 -16.45
N ALA A 88 -16.87 -20.75 -15.70
CA ALA A 88 -16.64 -19.44 -16.27
C ALA A 88 -15.21 -19.30 -16.82
N ASP A 89 -14.99 -18.25 -17.59
CA ASP A 89 -13.66 -17.84 -18.03
C ASP A 89 -12.71 -17.54 -16.85
N LEU A 90 -11.42 -17.77 -17.06
CA LEU A 90 -10.32 -17.50 -16.11
C LEU A 90 -10.43 -16.11 -15.46
N ASP A 91 -10.71 -15.08 -16.25
CA ASP A 91 -10.78 -13.69 -15.82
C ASP A 91 -11.93 -13.43 -14.83
N ASN A 92 -13.06 -14.12 -14.96
CA ASN A 92 -14.18 -14.03 -14.02
C ASN A 92 -13.80 -14.56 -12.63
N TYR A 93 -13.04 -15.66 -12.56
CA TYR A 93 -12.49 -16.15 -11.30
C TYR A 93 -11.46 -15.18 -10.72
N ALA A 94 -10.53 -14.70 -11.55
CA ALA A 94 -9.52 -13.75 -11.13
C ALA A 94 -10.15 -12.50 -10.52
N LYS A 95 -11.18 -11.94 -11.16
CA LYS A 95 -11.89 -10.75 -10.67
C LYS A 95 -12.50 -10.96 -9.29
N ALA A 96 -13.23 -12.06 -9.09
CA ALA A 96 -13.84 -12.39 -7.80
C ALA A 96 -12.79 -12.62 -6.69
N ILE A 97 -11.69 -13.30 -7.01
CA ILE A 97 -10.60 -13.54 -6.06
C ILE A 97 -9.92 -12.22 -5.68
N LEU A 98 -9.61 -11.35 -6.65
CA LEU A 98 -9.03 -10.03 -6.39
C LEU A 98 -9.92 -9.16 -5.51
N ASP A 99 -11.23 -9.17 -5.75
CA ASP A 99 -12.20 -8.44 -4.93
C ASP A 99 -12.28 -9.00 -3.49
N GLY A 100 -12.06 -10.30 -3.29
CA GLY A 100 -11.98 -10.92 -1.96
C GLY A 100 -10.64 -10.69 -1.23
N LEU A 101 -9.55 -10.41 -1.96
CA LEU A 101 -8.21 -10.18 -1.40
C LEU A 101 -7.95 -8.72 -0.98
N LYS A 102 -8.84 -7.78 -1.31
CA LYS A 102 -8.69 -6.36 -0.97
C LYS A 102 -9.51 -5.94 0.24
N GLY A 103 -9.14 -4.83 0.87
CA GLY A 103 -9.84 -4.24 2.02
C GLY A 103 -9.17 -4.55 3.37
N PRO A 104 -9.76 -4.10 4.50
CA PRO A 104 -9.16 -4.17 5.83
C PRO A 104 -8.78 -5.58 6.30
N ARG A 105 -9.55 -6.60 5.89
CA ARG A 105 -9.25 -8.02 6.18
C ARG A 105 -8.40 -8.67 5.08
N GLY A 106 -8.23 -8.02 3.94
CA GLY A 106 -7.47 -8.49 2.79
C GLY A 106 -5.95 -8.41 2.97
N ILE A 107 -5.22 -8.65 1.89
CA ILE A 107 -3.76 -8.48 1.81
C ILE A 107 -3.35 -7.27 0.94
N MET A 108 -4.32 -6.59 0.31
CA MET A 108 -4.12 -5.40 -0.50
C MET A 108 -5.16 -4.32 -0.17
N PHE A 109 -4.85 -3.06 -0.47
CA PHE A 109 -5.78 -1.94 -0.38
C PHE A 109 -6.75 -1.89 -1.57
N ASP A 110 -6.24 -2.09 -2.78
CA ASP A 110 -7.01 -1.95 -4.03
C ASP A 110 -6.41 -2.82 -5.15
N ASP A 111 -7.25 -3.21 -6.12
CA ASP A 111 -6.83 -4.05 -7.25
C ASP A 111 -5.79 -3.38 -8.16
N THR A 112 -5.72 -2.04 -8.18
CA THR A 112 -4.71 -1.31 -8.95
C THR A 112 -3.28 -1.55 -8.46
N GLN A 113 -3.09 -2.16 -7.29
CA GLN A 113 -1.77 -2.59 -6.82
C GLN A 113 -1.20 -3.74 -7.66
N VAL A 114 -2.04 -4.54 -8.29
CA VAL A 114 -1.61 -5.69 -9.08
C VAL A 114 -0.99 -5.21 -10.39
N GLN A 115 0.32 -5.41 -10.54
CA GLN A 115 1.05 -5.06 -11.78
C GLN A 115 1.28 -6.27 -12.68
N ALA A 116 1.26 -7.47 -12.12
CA ALA A 116 1.31 -8.73 -12.86
C ALA A 116 0.32 -9.71 -12.26
N LEU A 117 -0.43 -10.40 -13.12
CA LEU A 117 -1.39 -11.42 -12.78
C LEU A 117 -1.18 -12.61 -13.70
N ALA A 118 -0.80 -13.76 -13.15
CA ALA A 118 -0.93 -15.03 -13.82
C ALA A 118 -2.10 -15.80 -13.21
N ILE A 119 -2.93 -16.38 -14.06
CA ILE A 119 -3.96 -17.31 -13.62
C ILE A 119 -3.90 -18.58 -14.49
N SER A 120 -3.99 -19.72 -13.83
CA SER A 120 -3.90 -21.03 -14.44
C SER A 120 -4.89 -22.00 -13.80
N TRP A 121 -5.24 -23.03 -14.55
CA TRP A 121 -6.02 -24.16 -14.05
C TRP A 121 -5.13 -25.39 -14.00
N LEU A 122 -5.27 -26.18 -12.95
CA LEU A 122 -4.70 -27.50 -12.83
C LEU A 122 -5.83 -28.51 -12.66
N ASP A 123 -5.67 -29.68 -13.30
CA ASP A 123 -6.57 -30.80 -13.11
C ASP A 123 -6.48 -31.28 -11.67
N GLY A 124 -7.58 -31.13 -10.94
CA GLY A 124 -7.68 -31.51 -9.54
C GLY A 124 -8.57 -32.73 -9.38
N TYR A 125 -8.00 -33.85 -8.91
CA TYR A 125 -8.79 -34.99 -8.43
C TYR A 125 -9.24 -34.71 -6.99
N GLY A 126 -10.37 -34.02 -6.80
CA GLY A 126 -10.92 -33.72 -5.47
C GLY A 126 -11.90 -32.55 -5.44
N ASP A 127 -12.18 -32.07 -4.23
CA ASP A 127 -13.05 -30.90 -4.05
C ASP A 127 -12.42 -29.65 -4.69
N PRO A 128 -13.21 -28.82 -5.42
CA PRO A 128 -12.70 -27.60 -6.04
C PRO A 128 -12.04 -26.67 -5.03
N SER A 129 -10.87 -26.15 -5.38
CA SER A 129 -10.06 -25.28 -4.52
C SER A 129 -9.24 -24.29 -5.35
N PHE A 130 -8.57 -23.36 -4.68
CA PHE A 130 -7.63 -22.46 -5.37
C PHE A 130 -6.46 -22.07 -4.46
N LYS A 131 -5.31 -21.82 -5.09
CA LYS A 131 -4.11 -21.28 -4.45
C LYS A 131 -3.86 -19.88 -4.95
N VAL A 132 -3.49 -18.99 -4.04
CA VAL A 132 -3.00 -17.64 -4.34
C VAL A 132 -1.57 -17.54 -3.84
N SER A 133 -0.68 -17.03 -4.68
CA SER A 133 0.66 -16.60 -4.29
C SER A 133 0.81 -15.11 -4.62
N ALA A 134 1.42 -14.35 -3.72
CA ALA A 134 1.62 -12.92 -3.85
C ALA A 134 3.08 -12.57 -3.56
N ARG A 135 3.66 -11.68 -4.39
CA ARG A 135 5.02 -11.17 -4.22
C ARG A 135 5.05 -9.64 -4.32
N SER A 136 5.82 -9.01 -3.45
CA SER A 136 6.15 -7.58 -3.45
C SER A 136 7.59 -7.38 -2.95
N SER A 137 8.02 -6.14 -2.76
CA SER A 137 9.27 -5.86 -2.03
C SER A 137 9.13 -6.30 -0.57
N PRO A 138 10.20 -6.79 0.09
CA PRO A 138 10.18 -7.15 1.51
C PRO A 138 9.67 -6.04 2.43
N ASP A 139 9.94 -4.78 2.07
CA ASP A 139 9.57 -3.61 2.88
C ASP A 139 8.21 -3.00 2.50
N ASP A 140 7.54 -3.52 1.47
CA ASP A 140 6.32 -2.92 0.90
C ASP A 140 5.04 -3.43 1.58
N PHE A 141 4.99 -3.33 2.91
CA PHE A 141 3.81 -3.64 3.70
C PHE A 141 3.59 -2.65 4.85
N VAL A 142 2.38 -2.63 5.37
CA VAL A 142 2.03 -1.95 6.63
C VAL A 142 1.23 -2.88 7.52
N LEU A 143 1.37 -2.72 8.84
CA LEU A 143 0.58 -3.47 9.80
C LEU A 143 -0.86 -2.95 9.88
N LYS A 144 -1.79 -3.87 10.17
CA LYS A 144 -3.20 -3.63 10.44
C LYS A 144 -3.39 -3.25 11.92
N PRO A 145 -4.36 -2.38 12.27
CA PRO A 145 -5.23 -1.65 11.34
C PRO A 145 -4.47 -0.53 10.63
N ALA A 146 -4.76 -0.39 9.33
CA ALA A 146 -4.29 0.72 8.52
C ALA A 146 -5.43 1.72 8.32
N GLU A 147 -5.09 3.01 8.36
CA GLU A 147 -6.03 4.09 8.08
C GLU A 147 -5.52 4.92 6.90
N PHE A 148 -6.41 5.66 6.27
CA PHE A 148 -6.07 6.51 5.14
C PHE A 148 -6.15 7.98 5.51
N TYR A 149 -5.08 8.72 5.22
CA TYR A 149 -4.96 10.13 5.52
C TYR A 149 -5.00 10.94 4.24
N GLU A 150 -5.90 11.93 4.17
CA GLU A 150 -5.99 12.83 3.03
C GLU A 150 -4.80 13.79 3.00
N MET A 151 -4.22 13.97 1.81
CA MET A 151 -3.04 14.81 1.59
C MET A 151 -3.32 15.97 0.62
N PRO A 152 -2.46 17.00 0.58
CA PRO A 152 -2.61 18.17 -0.29
C PRO A 152 -2.82 17.91 -1.79
N ASP A 153 -2.44 16.74 -2.30
CA ASP A 153 -2.64 16.36 -3.70
C ASP A 153 -4.03 15.74 -3.98
N GLY A 154 -4.91 15.69 -2.98
CA GLY A 154 -6.26 15.12 -3.08
C GLY A 154 -6.30 13.59 -3.04
N LEU A 155 -5.15 12.94 -2.81
CA LEU A 155 -5.06 11.50 -2.62
C LEU A 155 -5.03 11.14 -1.14
N TRP A 156 -5.31 9.88 -0.88
CA TRP A 156 -5.40 9.30 0.44
C TRP A 156 -4.29 8.27 0.60
N TYR A 157 -3.48 8.39 1.65
CA TYR A 157 -2.29 7.57 1.85
C TYR A 157 -2.47 6.66 3.06
N PRO A 158 -2.15 5.35 2.93
CA PRO A 158 -2.25 4.43 4.05
C PRO A 158 -1.16 4.74 5.08
N HIS A 159 -1.53 4.75 6.36
CA HIS A 159 -0.60 4.89 7.48
C HIS A 159 -1.10 4.04 8.67
N GLY A 160 -0.21 3.23 9.23
CA GLY A 160 -0.50 2.41 10.42
C GLY A 160 -0.17 3.13 11.72
N ARG A 161 -0.79 2.68 12.81
CA ARG A 161 -0.41 3.03 14.20
C ARG A 161 0.44 1.94 14.87
N ILE A 162 0.79 0.92 14.10
CA ILE A 162 1.60 -0.21 14.53
C ILE A 162 2.70 -0.37 13.48
N VAL A 163 3.94 -0.55 13.92
CA VAL A 163 5.10 -0.77 13.05
C VAL A 163 5.75 -2.10 13.35
N TRP A 164 6.37 -2.65 12.32
CA TRP A 164 7.16 -3.86 12.44
C TRP A 164 8.57 -3.49 12.93
N SER A 165 9.02 -4.15 14.00
CA SER A 165 10.31 -3.90 14.64
C SER A 165 10.87 -5.21 15.16
N ASN A 166 12.05 -5.61 14.69
CA ASN A 166 12.75 -6.81 15.14
C ASN A 166 11.88 -8.08 15.19
N GLY A 167 11.04 -8.30 14.16
CA GLY A 167 10.18 -9.49 14.06
C GLY A 167 8.92 -9.43 14.93
N GLY A 168 8.69 -8.31 15.62
CA GLY A 168 7.52 -8.03 16.43
C GLY A 168 6.72 -6.83 15.92
N GLU A 169 5.61 -6.55 16.61
CA GLU A 169 4.77 -5.39 16.38
C GLU A 169 4.89 -4.41 17.55
N GLU A 170 5.08 -3.13 17.26
CA GLU A 170 5.21 -2.08 18.26
C GLU A 170 4.23 -0.94 17.95
N PRO A 171 3.56 -0.36 18.96
CA PRO A 171 2.77 0.85 18.77
C PRO A 171 3.68 1.99 18.26
N LEU A 172 3.23 2.68 17.22
CA LEU A 172 3.94 3.85 16.72
C LEU A 172 3.64 5.05 17.64
N PRO A 173 4.65 5.65 18.30
CA PRO A 173 4.44 6.82 19.13
C PRO A 173 3.83 7.98 18.34
N ASP A 174 3.02 8.82 18.98
CA ASP A 174 2.36 9.95 18.33
C ASP A 174 3.35 10.89 17.62
N LYS A 175 4.51 11.13 18.24
CA LYS A 175 5.62 11.86 17.62
C LYS A 175 5.95 11.28 16.24
N SER A 176 6.30 9.99 16.19
CA SER A 176 6.67 9.30 14.95
C SER A 176 5.53 9.26 13.93
N HIS A 177 4.30 9.07 14.40
CA HIS A 177 3.11 9.12 13.55
C HIS A 177 2.93 10.49 12.88
N PHE A 178 2.95 11.58 13.66
CA PHE A 178 2.78 12.92 13.10
C PHE A 178 3.96 13.34 12.23
N ILE A 179 5.19 12.90 12.53
CA ILE A 179 6.35 13.12 11.65
C ILE A 179 6.13 12.42 10.30
N GLY A 180 5.73 11.14 10.31
CA GLY A 180 5.43 10.39 9.09
C GLY A 180 4.38 11.07 8.22
N LEU A 181 3.26 11.50 8.81
CA LEU A 181 2.24 12.27 8.11
C LEU A 181 2.75 13.61 7.58
N SER A 182 3.61 14.31 8.33
CA SER A 182 4.19 15.59 7.91
C SER A 182 5.13 15.45 6.71
N ILE A 183 5.89 14.34 6.66
CA ILE A 183 6.74 14.00 5.51
C ILE A 183 5.87 13.74 4.28
N ILE A 184 4.82 12.90 4.39
CA ILE A 184 3.91 12.60 3.28
C ILE A 184 3.19 13.88 2.81
N GLU A 185 2.76 14.74 3.74
CA GLU A 185 2.14 16.04 3.46
C GLU A 185 3.09 16.96 2.67
N LEU A 186 4.35 17.05 3.09
CA LEU A 186 5.36 17.84 2.39
C LEU A 186 5.56 17.31 0.96
N MET A 187 5.80 16.00 0.81
CA MET A 187 6.10 15.39 -0.49
C MET A 187 4.92 15.52 -1.47
N SER A 188 3.69 15.28 -1.02
CA SER A 188 2.49 15.42 -1.84
C SER A 188 2.23 16.89 -2.25
N SER A 189 2.48 17.84 -1.35
CA SER A 189 2.41 19.28 -1.64
C SER A 189 3.46 19.69 -2.68
N VAL A 190 4.72 19.29 -2.48
CA VAL A 190 5.85 19.57 -3.38
C VAL A 190 5.58 19.02 -4.78
N LYS A 191 5.17 17.75 -4.89
CA LYS A 191 4.80 17.10 -6.16
C LYS A 191 3.70 17.88 -6.91
N THR A 192 2.67 18.32 -6.20
CA THR A 192 1.53 19.05 -6.80
C THR A 192 1.98 20.40 -7.33
N ARG A 193 2.72 21.17 -6.53
CA ARG A 193 3.24 22.47 -6.92
C ARG A 193 4.24 22.36 -8.06
N ALA A 194 5.17 21.41 -8.02
CA ALA A 194 6.13 21.18 -9.09
C ALA A 194 5.44 20.96 -10.46
N ARG A 195 4.40 20.13 -10.48
CA ARG A 195 3.60 19.89 -11.69
C ARG A 195 2.85 21.14 -12.14
N ALA A 196 2.35 21.96 -11.22
CA ALA A 196 1.72 23.22 -11.57
C ALA A 196 2.73 24.20 -12.19
N GLU A 197 3.89 24.40 -11.56
CA GLU A 197 4.94 25.31 -12.06
C GLU A 197 5.49 24.89 -13.43
N MET A 198 5.71 23.59 -13.65
CA MET A 198 6.12 23.09 -14.96
C MET A 198 5.06 23.34 -16.04
N ARG A 199 3.76 23.20 -15.71
CA ARG A 199 2.67 23.50 -16.65
C ARG A 199 2.56 24.99 -16.93
N ASN A 200 2.73 25.84 -15.91
CA ASN A 200 2.79 27.29 -16.08
C ASN A 200 3.98 27.71 -16.97
N ALA A 201 5.07 26.95 -16.94
CA ALA A 201 6.22 27.11 -17.82
C ALA A 201 6.04 26.46 -19.22
N GLY A 202 4.84 25.97 -19.56
CA GLY A 202 4.51 25.45 -20.89
C GLY A 202 4.68 23.95 -21.08
N ALA A 203 5.01 23.17 -20.04
CA ALA A 203 5.00 21.71 -20.14
C ALA A 203 3.55 21.18 -20.24
N ASP A 204 3.33 20.18 -21.09
CA ASP A 204 2.06 19.46 -21.09
C ASP A 204 1.89 18.59 -19.82
N ARG A 205 0.70 18.02 -19.67
CA ARG A 205 0.34 17.19 -18.50
C ARG A 205 1.23 15.94 -18.35
N LEU A 206 1.57 15.26 -19.44
CA LEU A 206 2.36 14.04 -19.41
C LEU A 206 3.82 14.34 -19.04
N ARG A 207 4.40 15.36 -19.65
CA ARG A 207 5.76 15.81 -19.39
C ARG A 207 5.93 16.31 -17.95
N ALA A 208 4.97 17.10 -17.45
CA ALA A 208 4.96 17.51 -16.05
C ALA A 208 4.82 16.32 -15.10
N TYR A 209 4.00 15.32 -15.46
CA TYR A 209 3.88 14.08 -14.67
C TYR A 209 5.20 13.29 -14.62
N GLN A 210 5.84 13.05 -15.77
CA GLN A 210 7.11 12.31 -15.88
C GLN A 210 8.23 12.99 -15.11
N ARG A 211 8.40 14.31 -15.27
CA ARG A 211 9.41 15.08 -14.51
C ARG A 211 9.10 15.15 -13.02
N GLY A 212 7.82 15.22 -12.65
CA GLY A 212 7.40 15.23 -11.25
C GLY A 212 7.55 13.88 -10.54
N LYS A 213 7.89 12.79 -11.24
CA LYS A 213 8.11 11.48 -10.61
C LYS A 213 9.28 11.51 -9.60
N TYR A 214 10.33 12.28 -9.89
CA TYR A 214 11.50 12.42 -9.01
C TYR A 214 11.21 13.13 -7.68
N LEU A 215 10.02 13.75 -7.56
CA LEU A 215 9.56 14.45 -6.35
C LEU A 215 8.42 13.69 -5.63
N SER A 216 8.12 12.47 -6.06
CA SER A 216 6.98 11.72 -5.52
C SER A 216 7.33 11.09 -4.17
N SER A 217 6.31 10.99 -3.30
CA SER A 217 6.40 10.19 -2.07
C SER A 217 6.73 8.74 -2.42
N MET A 218 7.48 8.07 -1.54
CA MET A 218 7.64 6.62 -1.62
C MET A 218 6.27 5.94 -1.41
N ALA A 219 5.43 6.48 -0.52
CA ALA A 219 4.10 5.95 -0.28
C ALA A 219 3.15 6.15 -1.47
N ARG A 220 2.35 5.13 -1.76
CA ARG A 220 1.28 5.16 -2.76
C ARG A 220 0.02 5.85 -2.23
N GLY A 221 -0.46 6.86 -2.95
CA GLY A 221 -1.72 7.54 -2.69
C GLY A 221 -2.87 7.01 -3.56
N TYR A 222 -4.08 6.95 -3.00
CA TYR A 222 -5.27 6.42 -3.65
C TYR A 222 -6.34 7.50 -3.84
N PRO A 223 -7.04 7.54 -4.99
CA PRO A 223 -8.22 8.38 -5.13
C PRO A 223 -9.30 7.98 -4.13
N ARG A 224 -10.03 8.95 -3.55
CA ARG A 224 -11.11 8.67 -2.58
C ARG A 224 -12.09 7.61 -3.07
N GLY A 225 -12.54 7.70 -4.33
CA GLY A 225 -13.52 6.78 -4.90
C GLY A 225 -13.06 5.31 -4.99
N ARG A 226 -11.77 5.04 -4.83
CA ARG A 226 -11.22 3.67 -4.78
C ARG A 226 -11.29 3.05 -3.38
N ILE A 227 -11.27 3.88 -2.34
CA ILE A 227 -11.13 3.43 -0.94
C ILE A 227 -12.34 3.74 -0.07
N ALA A 228 -13.27 4.59 -0.55
CA ALA A 228 -14.42 5.06 0.23
C ALA A 228 -15.32 3.92 0.72
N ASP A 229 -15.54 2.91 -0.12
CA ASP A 229 -16.41 1.77 0.17
C ASP A 229 -15.62 0.53 0.62
N SER A 230 -14.30 0.66 0.79
CA SER A 230 -13.43 -0.45 1.16
C SER A 230 -13.50 -0.79 2.66
N GLY A 231 -14.12 0.06 3.49
CA GLY A 231 -14.25 -0.16 4.93
C GLY A 231 -13.05 0.28 5.77
N PHE A 232 -12.06 0.96 5.17
CA PHE A 232 -10.96 1.58 5.92
C PHE A 232 -11.42 2.88 6.59
N THR A 233 -10.84 3.20 7.75
CA THR A 233 -11.00 4.52 8.36
C THR A 233 -10.34 5.58 7.48
N LEU A 234 -11.09 6.63 7.17
CA LEU A 234 -10.63 7.78 6.40
C LEU A 234 -10.47 8.97 7.34
N GLN A 235 -9.26 9.55 7.40
CA GLN A 235 -8.88 10.73 8.17
C GLN A 235 -8.75 11.95 7.24
N PRO A 236 -9.76 12.84 7.18
CA PRO A 236 -9.72 14.05 6.37
C PRO A 236 -8.57 14.96 6.77
N ARG A 237 -8.06 15.74 5.82
CA ARG A 237 -6.81 16.48 6.00
C ARG A 237 -6.87 17.44 7.19
N ARG A 238 -7.97 18.18 7.29
CA ARG A 238 -8.17 19.16 8.36
C ARG A 238 -8.22 18.52 9.74
N GLU A 239 -8.79 17.33 9.84
CA GLU A 239 -9.00 16.64 11.11
C GLU A 239 -7.67 16.12 11.67
N TRP A 240 -6.86 15.44 10.85
CA TRP A 240 -5.57 14.94 11.33
C TRP A 240 -4.56 16.08 11.55
N GLN A 241 -4.63 17.16 10.76
CA GLN A 241 -3.81 18.36 11.00
C GLN A 241 -4.15 19.03 12.33
N GLU A 242 -5.45 19.07 12.68
CA GLU A 242 -5.91 19.60 13.95
C GLU A 242 -5.47 18.71 15.12
N ALA A 243 -5.56 17.38 14.97
CA ALA A 243 -5.04 16.44 15.94
C ALA A 243 -3.52 16.64 16.18
N ARG A 244 -2.75 16.84 15.10
CA ARG A 244 -1.32 17.17 15.19
C ARG A 244 -1.07 18.48 15.95
N ARG A 245 -1.87 19.52 15.67
CA ARG A 245 -1.77 20.83 16.36
C ARG A 245 -2.00 20.68 17.86
N ILE A 246 -3.08 20.01 18.25
CA ILE A 246 -3.42 19.75 19.67
C ILE A 246 -2.31 18.95 20.35
N TRP A 247 -1.81 17.89 19.71
CA TRP A 247 -0.71 17.10 20.26
C TRP A 247 0.56 17.94 20.46
N ARG A 248 0.90 18.81 19.50
CA ARG A 248 2.06 19.71 19.60
C ARG A 248 1.94 20.69 20.76
N GLU A 249 0.75 21.23 20.99
CA GLU A 249 0.50 22.14 22.12
C GLU A 249 0.66 21.45 23.48
N ALA A 250 0.33 20.17 23.56
CA ALA A 250 0.53 19.36 24.75
C ALA A 250 1.99 18.88 24.95
N ASN A 251 2.79 18.82 23.87
CA ASN A 251 4.16 18.28 23.87
C ASN A 251 5.16 19.28 23.25
N PRO A 252 5.36 20.46 23.86
CA PRO A 252 6.21 21.51 23.30
C PRO A 252 7.67 21.05 23.17
N GLY A 253 8.30 21.37 22.04
CA GLY A 253 9.71 21.03 21.77
C GLY A 253 9.94 19.63 21.21
N GLU A 254 8.95 18.73 21.24
CA GLU A 254 9.18 17.33 20.85
C GLU A 254 9.45 17.13 19.35
N ILE A 255 8.93 18.02 18.49
CA ILE A 255 9.07 17.92 17.03
C ILE A 255 9.75 19.13 16.40
N ASP A 256 10.22 20.10 17.19
CA ASP A 256 10.74 21.39 16.68
C ASP A 256 11.92 21.19 15.73
N ASP A 257 12.88 20.34 16.08
CA ASP A 257 14.04 20.02 15.22
C ASP A 257 13.61 19.41 13.88
N ILE A 258 12.55 18.60 13.90
CA ILE A 258 12.05 17.92 12.71
C ILE A 258 11.21 18.86 11.86
N GLU A 259 10.40 19.73 12.47
CA GLU A 259 9.71 20.81 11.76
C GLU A 259 10.72 21.77 11.10
N HIS A 260 11.82 22.08 11.80
CA HIS A 260 12.92 22.85 11.24
C HIS A 260 13.53 22.13 10.04
N ALA A 261 13.86 20.84 10.17
CA ALA A 261 14.39 20.03 9.05
C ALA A 261 13.41 19.97 7.86
N LEU A 262 12.11 19.79 8.11
CA LEU A 262 11.08 19.78 7.07
C LEU A 262 10.94 21.15 6.38
N SER A 263 11.14 22.25 7.11
CA SER A 263 11.18 23.60 6.56
C SER A 263 12.38 23.82 5.64
N GLU A 264 13.59 23.39 6.06
CA GLU A 264 14.79 23.46 5.21
C GLU A 264 14.67 22.56 3.97
N LEU A 265 14.09 21.37 4.13
CA LEU A 265 13.79 20.47 3.02
C LEU A 265 12.79 21.10 2.03
N ARG A 266 11.77 21.81 2.54
CA ARG A 266 10.82 22.56 1.70
C ARG A 266 11.53 23.62 0.86
N LYS A 267 12.44 24.39 1.43
CA LYS A 267 13.23 25.39 0.70
C LYS A 267 14.08 24.74 -0.41
N SER A 268 14.71 23.61 -0.09
CA SER A 268 15.49 22.84 -1.06
C SER A 268 14.62 22.37 -2.23
N TYR A 269 13.40 21.92 -1.95
CA TYR A 269 12.42 21.57 -2.98
C TYR A 269 11.93 22.77 -3.78
N ASP A 270 11.79 23.97 -3.17
CA ASP A 270 11.46 25.20 -3.91
C ASP A 270 12.49 25.47 -5.00
N THR A 271 13.78 25.41 -4.64
CA THR A 271 14.87 25.56 -5.61
C THR A 271 14.81 24.49 -6.70
N MET A 272 14.57 23.23 -6.34
CA MET A 272 14.47 22.14 -7.32
C MET A 272 13.29 22.32 -8.28
N ILE A 273 12.15 22.83 -7.78
CA ILE A 273 10.97 23.12 -8.59
C ILE A 273 11.28 24.18 -9.64
N GLU A 274 11.96 25.27 -9.26
CA GLU A 274 12.36 26.32 -10.20
C GLU A 274 13.24 25.75 -11.32
N VAL A 275 14.24 24.94 -10.96
CA VAL A 275 15.13 24.26 -11.93
C VAL A 275 14.33 23.35 -12.87
N LEU A 276 13.41 22.53 -12.34
CA LEU A 276 12.57 21.64 -13.16
C LEU A 276 11.59 22.39 -14.08
N ALA A 277 11.17 23.57 -13.66
CA ALA A 277 10.36 24.50 -14.45
C ALA A 277 11.19 25.30 -15.48
N GLY A 278 12.50 25.10 -15.54
CA GLY A 278 13.39 25.80 -16.47
C GLY A 278 13.75 27.22 -16.04
N ARG A 279 13.50 27.59 -14.78
CA ARG A 279 13.90 28.86 -14.19
C ARG A 279 15.21 28.66 -13.45
N LEU A 280 16.30 29.21 -13.98
CA LEU A 280 17.60 29.19 -13.30
C LEU A 280 17.52 30.03 -12.02
N PRO A 281 18.05 29.53 -10.88
CA PRO A 281 18.19 30.32 -9.67
C PRO A 281 18.90 31.64 -9.95
N ALA A 282 18.51 32.72 -9.25
CA ALA A 282 18.99 34.07 -9.52
C ALA A 282 20.51 34.27 -9.30
N ASP A 283 21.22 33.31 -8.71
CA ASP A 283 22.60 33.45 -8.26
C ASP A 283 23.71 33.03 -9.24
N ASP A 284 23.40 32.66 -10.48
CA ASP A 284 24.42 32.24 -11.47
C ASP A 284 24.45 33.10 -12.75
N ARG A 285 23.83 34.28 -12.75
CA ARG A 285 23.91 35.24 -13.89
C ARG A 285 25.01 36.29 -13.73
N GLY A 286 25.89 36.12 -12.74
CA GLY A 286 26.90 37.12 -12.38
C GLY A 286 28.07 36.54 -11.60
N ARG A 287 28.77 35.55 -12.17
CA ARG A 287 30.18 35.28 -11.90
C ARG A 287 30.89 34.88 -13.20
#